data_AF-A0A098G9M8-F1
#
_entry.id   AF-A0A098G9M8-F1
#
_cell.length_a   1.000
_cell.length_b   1.000
_cell.length_c   1.000
_cell.angle_alpha   90.00
_cell.angle_beta   90.00
_cell.angle_gamma   90.00
#
_symmetry.space_group_name_H-M   'P 1'
#
loop_
_entity.id
_entity.type
_entity.pdbx_description
1 polymer ?
#
loop_
_entity_poly.entity_id
_entity_poly.type
_entity_poly.pdbx_seq_one_letter_code
_entity_poly.pdbx_strand_id
1 'polypeptide(L)'
;MKRITIQKALEEYDSNKGYGRTLLKEEPHIKELRSFYEELTEDNLSSSSLLKLALILIGKNTRTDTTESGKTFKGLVNRLGGYEALDILNAAHQITEDNVAFLEKHPTKAKALAPIVVSISKNTKISFVKKIFCAMEKMKKPQELIAVFEELELMSRTENSHFFIDALSLLNKHNLNSDEVIPLLKETEHIIIIHKILETLAERNPSLITLPNLINILKIKKIHTFHGLFKNLPPDQKSLDRLFQTNDTLAQSYWCKDILINFKEAGWDPHPFLETILGKEINGLELKRAITKLIELKLKPERLPLILHTLVTHSNESTIVMDAVETLHKEGLDEHFLKLTFEVPQFSNKVATAFVTLQKEQCYNATTQVYVCSNPEYAADLAQFWVQFSKVECVNQTPRETMLQQPQCAAYTAEVIEFLRQHKHHSEKNIIAICNAKLTSNTLLNMLKIMNEAKILDQTSLNMLLPRLSFIKTLYSGIQCLAYGEKLDSFNFDTLISDPVNAVALAENLGGKSYPTGNNFLKNRGAQDFITILRNTQILCQGHQKGLFFPEMSAKQQRDIKKEGHIEAQKEILVKIAQHSGNGELEKETEHNIAQESYSSFFNT
;
A
#
# COMPACT_ATOMS: atom_id res chain seq x y z
N MET A 1 -3.13 4.13 62.26
CA MET A 1 -2.87 4.49 63.69
C MET A 1 -2.78 3.20 64.51
N LYS A 2 -2.00 3.16 65.61
CA LYS A 2 -1.93 1.98 66.49
C LYS A 2 -2.84 2.10 67.70
N ARG A 3 -3.37 0.97 68.19
CA ARG A 3 -4.20 0.89 69.42
C ARG A 3 -3.49 1.52 70.63
N ILE A 4 -2.18 1.28 70.76
CA ILE A 4 -1.35 1.85 71.84
C ILE A 4 -1.35 3.39 71.85
N THR A 5 -1.59 4.04 70.71
CA THR A 5 -1.67 5.51 70.64
C THR A 5 -2.89 6.02 71.41
N ILE A 6 -4.02 5.30 71.34
CA ILE A 6 -5.25 5.65 72.07
C ILE A 6 -5.09 5.35 73.55
N GLN A 7 -4.48 4.20 73.88
CA GLN A 7 -4.16 3.84 75.26
C GLN A 7 -3.33 4.93 75.95
N LYS A 8 -2.23 5.36 75.32
CA LYS A 8 -1.37 6.43 75.86
C LYS A 8 -2.11 7.75 76.03
N ALA A 9 -2.98 8.10 75.09
CA ALA A 9 -3.78 9.32 75.19
C ALA A 9 -4.76 9.25 76.38
N LEU A 10 -5.38 8.09 76.64
CA LEU A 10 -6.25 7.88 77.81
C LEU A 10 -5.46 7.88 79.13
N GLU A 11 -4.28 7.26 79.17
CA GLU A 11 -3.39 7.27 80.34
C GLU A 11 -2.90 8.68 80.68
N GLU A 12 -2.56 9.47 79.67
CA GLU A 12 -2.15 10.87 79.82
C GLU A 12 -3.32 11.74 80.31
N TYR A 13 -4.55 11.50 79.82
CA TYR A 13 -5.74 12.14 80.37
C TYR A 13 -5.93 11.79 81.85
N ASP A 14 -5.89 10.50 82.20
CA ASP A 14 -6.14 10.02 83.56
C ASP A 14 -5.13 10.58 84.57
N SER A 15 -3.88 10.75 84.13
CA SER A 15 -2.82 11.33 84.94
C SER A 15 -3.00 12.84 85.21
N ASN A 16 -3.74 13.55 84.36
CA ASN A 16 -3.81 15.01 84.38
C ASN A 16 -5.21 15.59 84.66
N LYS A 17 -6.29 14.79 84.61
CA LYS A 17 -7.71 15.25 84.65
C LYS A 17 -8.17 15.99 85.92
N GLY A 18 -7.31 16.13 86.93
CA GLY A 18 -7.56 16.88 88.16
C GLY A 18 -8.47 16.15 89.16
N TYR A 19 -8.22 16.36 90.47
CA TYR A 19 -8.84 15.63 91.59
C TYR A 19 -10.39 15.59 91.56
N GLY A 20 -11.05 16.66 91.10
CA GLY A 20 -12.51 16.73 91.05
C GLY A 20 -13.17 15.83 90.00
N ARG A 21 -12.47 15.49 88.91
CA ARG A 21 -12.99 14.57 87.87
C ARG A 21 -12.75 13.11 88.21
N THR A 22 -11.79 12.83 89.09
CA THR A 22 -11.51 11.49 89.62
C THR A 22 -12.64 10.97 90.51
N LEU A 23 -13.44 11.85 91.12
CA LEU A 23 -14.43 11.51 92.15
C LEU A 23 -15.91 11.70 91.76
N LEU A 24 -16.24 12.51 90.74
CA LEU A 24 -17.63 12.95 90.51
C LEU A 24 -18.30 12.44 89.23
N LYS A 25 -17.62 12.42 88.07
CA LYS A 25 -18.16 11.89 86.80
C LYS A 25 -17.09 11.91 85.70
N GLU A 26 -16.88 10.80 85.00
CA GLU A 26 -16.08 10.78 83.77
C GLU A 26 -16.78 11.61 82.68
N GLU A 27 -16.01 12.37 81.90
CA GLU A 27 -16.55 13.17 80.80
C GLU A 27 -17.17 12.25 79.73
N PRO A 28 -18.38 12.53 79.23
CA PRO A 28 -19.10 11.63 78.30
C PRO A 28 -18.27 11.18 77.09
N HIS A 29 -17.51 12.08 76.47
CA HIS A 29 -16.68 11.76 75.31
C HIS A 29 -15.44 10.94 75.65
N ILE A 30 -14.87 11.10 76.85
CA ILE A 30 -13.76 10.25 77.31
C ILE A 30 -14.28 8.83 77.59
N LYS A 31 -15.47 8.71 78.18
CA LYS A 31 -16.15 7.42 78.36
C LYS A 31 -16.42 6.73 77.01
N GLU A 32 -16.86 7.49 76.01
CA GLU A 32 -17.08 7.00 74.65
C GLU A 32 -15.77 6.52 73.99
N LEU A 33 -14.69 7.31 74.09
CA LEU A 33 -13.35 6.93 73.62
C LEU A 33 -12.80 5.69 74.33
N ARG A 34 -13.04 5.56 75.64
CA ARG A 34 -12.63 4.39 76.44
C ARG A 34 -13.41 3.14 76.03
N SER A 35 -14.72 3.26 75.82
CA SER A 35 -15.57 2.16 75.34
C SER A 35 -15.09 1.68 73.96
N PHE A 36 -14.79 2.61 73.05
CA PHE A 36 -14.20 2.27 71.76
C PHE A 36 -12.85 1.55 71.90
N TYR A 37 -11.97 2.00 72.80
CA TYR A 37 -10.69 1.36 73.05
C TYR A 37 -10.81 -0.09 73.60
N GLU A 38 -11.78 -0.33 74.46
CA GLU A 38 -12.08 -1.66 75.02
C GLU A 38 -12.61 -2.62 73.93
N GLU A 39 -13.39 -2.10 72.98
CA GLU A 39 -13.90 -2.86 71.83
C GLU A 39 -12.84 -3.17 70.76
N LEU A 40 -11.70 -2.46 70.74
CA LEU A 40 -10.64 -2.70 69.76
C LEU A 40 -9.93 -4.04 70.03
N THR A 41 -9.96 -4.93 69.05
CA THR A 41 -9.24 -6.21 69.06
C THR A 41 -7.97 -6.19 68.21
N GLU A 42 -7.78 -5.15 67.41
CA GLU A 42 -6.69 -5.00 66.44
C GLU A 42 -5.57 -4.07 66.93
N ASP A 43 -4.32 -4.40 66.59
CA ASP A 43 -3.14 -3.60 66.98
C ASP A 43 -2.96 -2.35 66.11
N ASN A 44 -3.16 -2.50 64.80
CA ASN A 44 -3.26 -1.38 63.86
C ASN A 44 -4.74 -1.17 63.55
N LEU A 45 -5.22 0.05 63.69
CA LEU A 45 -6.62 0.36 63.40
C LEU A 45 -6.91 0.14 61.90
N SER A 46 -7.93 -0.66 61.62
CA SER A 46 -8.56 -0.80 60.31
C SER A 46 -9.27 0.48 59.89
N SER A 47 -9.60 0.60 58.61
CA SER A 47 -10.32 1.77 58.08
C SER A 47 -11.68 1.99 58.77
N SER A 48 -12.39 0.91 59.11
CA SER A 48 -13.65 0.96 59.86
C SER A 48 -13.47 1.49 61.29
N SER A 49 -12.38 1.11 61.96
CA SER A 49 -12.07 1.59 63.30
C SER A 49 -11.57 3.04 63.29
N LEU A 50 -10.80 3.43 62.28
CA LEU A 50 -10.41 4.82 62.07
C LEU A 50 -11.63 5.73 61.85
N LEU A 51 -12.61 5.26 61.07
CA LEU A 51 -13.87 5.96 60.86
C LEU A 51 -14.63 6.17 62.19
N LYS A 52 -14.81 5.10 62.99
CA LYS A 52 -15.44 5.19 64.31
C LYS A 52 -14.72 6.17 65.23
N LEU A 53 -13.39 6.10 65.27
CA LEU A 53 -12.57 7.03 66.04
C LEU A 53 -12.77 8.48 65.57
N ALA A 54 -12.76 8.74 64.27
CA ALA A 54 -12.99 10.07 63.72
C ALA A 54 -14.36 10.65 64.13
N LEU A 55 -15.41 9.83 64.10
CA LEU A 55 -16.76 10.25 64.54
C LEU A 55 -16.80 10.63 66.02
N ILE A 56 -16.19 9.83 66.90
CA ILE A 56 -16.08 10.12 68.33
C ILE A 56 -15.33 11.44 68.55
N LEU A 57 -14.22 11.64 67.84
CA LEU A 57 -13.37 12.82 68.02
C LEU A 57 -14.06 14.12 67.56
N ILE A 58 -14.80 14.08 66.46
CA ILE A 58 -15.53 15.25 65.93
C ILE A 58 -16.74 15.60 66.79
N GLY A 59 -17.37 14.60 67.43
CA GLY A 59 -18.53 14.77 68.31
C GLY A 59 -18.25 15.62 69.57
N LYS A 60 -16.98 15.90 69.89
CA LYS A 60 -16.62 16.79 71.00
C LYS A 60 -16.85 18.26 70.63
N ASN A 61 -17.81 18.89 71.29
CA ASN A 61 -18.15 20.30 71.10
C ASN A 61 -17.14 21.28 71.74
N THR A 62 -16.47 20.88 72.81
CA THR A 62 -15.47 21.71 73.53
C THR A 62 -14.05 21.34 73.13
N ARG A 63 -13.57 21.91 72.02
CA ARG A 63 -12.28 21.58 71.37
C ARG A 63 -11.10 22.44 71.83
N THR A 64 -11.17 22.99 73.04
CA THR A 64 -10.16 23.93 73.56
C THR A 64 -9.01 23.20 74.27
N ASP A 65 -7.78 23.69 74.10
CA ASP A 65 -6.58 23.18 74.78
C ASP A 65 -6.56 23.48 76.29
N THR A 66 -7.56 24.22 76.78
CA THR A 66 -7.69 24.63 78.17
C THR A 66 -8.15 23.49 79.09
N THR A 67 -8.64 22.38 78.52
CA THR A 67 -9.07 21.20 79.27
C THR A 67 -8.25 19.98 78.89
N GLU A 68 -7.98 19.09 79.84
CA GLU A 68 -7.22 17.86 79.58
C GLU A 68 -7.89 16.94 78.56
N SER A 69 -9.23 16.87 78.57
CA SER A 69 -9.97 16.13 77.53
C SER A 69 -9.81 16.79 76.16
N GLY A 70 -9.76 18.12 76.10
CA GLY A 70 -9.47 18.87 74.88
C GLY A 70 -8.07 18.61 74.35
N LYS A 71 -7.04 18.62 75.21
CA LYS A 71 -5.65 18.26 74.87
C LYS A 71 -5.54 16.83 74.34
N THR A 72 -6.19 15.89 75.02
CA THR A 72 -6.22 14.46 74.65
C THR A 72 -6.83 14.26 73.27
N PHE A 73 -8.04 14.80 73.05
CA PHE A 73 -8.72 14.69 71.76
C PHE A 73 -7.95 15.41 70.66
N LYS A 74 -7.35 16.57 70.93
CA LYS A 74 -6.49 17.28 69.98
C LYS A 74 -5.27 16.45 69.59
N GLY A 75 -4.64 15.78 70.56
CA GLY A 75 -3.52 14.86 70.30
C GLY A 75 -3.88 13.73 69.34
N LEU A 76 -5.05 13.12 69.54
CA LEU A 76 -5.56 12.05 68.66
C LEU A 76 -6.02 12.58 67.30
N VAL A 77 -6.74 13.69 67.26
CA VAL A 77 -7.19 14.33 66.02
C VAL A 77 -6.02 14.78 65.15
N ASN A 78 -4.93 15.28 65.74
CA ASN A 78 -3.74 15.66 64.99
C ASN A 78 -3.10 14.46 64.25
N ARG A 79 -3.28 13.24 64.76
CA ARG A 79 -2.85 12.02 64.07
C ARG A 79 -3.75 11.66 62.89
N LEU A 80 -5.00 12.15 62.87
CA LEU A 80 -5.93 12.03 61.75
C LEU A 80 -5.94 13.27 60.83
N GLY A 81 -5.03 14.23 61.07
CA GLY A 81 -4.90 15.42 60.22
C GLY A 81 -5.47 16.73 60.76
N GLY A 82 -5.98 16.75 61.99
CA GLY A 82 -6.51 17.96 62.63
C GLY A 82 -8.03 18.11 62.52
N TYR A 83 -8.61 18.94 63.39
CA TYR A 83 -10.06 19.15 63.45
C TYR A 83 -10.58 19.75 62.15
N GLU A 84 -9.85 20.71 61.58
CA GLU A 84 -10.26 21.38 60.34
C GLU A 84 -10.41 20.39 59.17
N ALA A 85 -9.46 19.45 59.01
CA ALA A 85 -9.54 18.44 57.94
C ALA A 85 -10.76 17.53 58.11
N LEU A 86 -11.01 17.09 59.34
CA LEU A 86 -12.15 16.23 59.68
C LEU A 86 -13.49 16.98 59.59
N ASP A 87 -13.55 18.25 59.98
CA ASP A 87 -14.75 19.09 59.84
C ASP A 87 -15.09 19.34 58.37
N ILE A 88 -14.09 19.52 57.49
CA ILE A 88 -14.28 19.63 56.05
C ILE A 88 -14.93 18.36 55.50
N LEU A 89 -14.43 17.17 55.88
CA LEU A 89 -15.06 15.91 55.51
C LEU A 89 -16.49 15.79 56.06
N ASN A 90 -16.71 16.19 57.32
CA ASN A 90 -18.01 16.09 57.98
C ASN A 90 -19.07 16.99 57.32
N ALA A 91 -18.72 18.26 57.11
CA ALA A 91 -19.60 19.24 56.48
C ALA A 91 -19.99 18.84 55.04
N ALA A 92 -19.13 18.07 54.37
CA ALA A 92 -19.38 17.55 53.05
C ALA A 92 -20.10 16.18 53.03
N HIS A 93 -20.39 15.58 54.18
CA HIS A 93 -20.88 14.20 54.35
C HIS A 93 -19.96 13.17 53.68
N GLN A 94 -18.65 13.35 53.80
CA GLN A 94 -17.59 12.51 53.21
C GLN A 94 -16.66 11.88 54.26
N ILE A 95 -17.12 11.76 55.51
CA ILE A 95 -16.46 10.95 56.53
C ILE A 95 -16.71 9.48 56.21
N THR A 96 -15.79 8.90 55.45
CA THR A 96 -15.82 7.50 55.00
C THR A 96 -14.55 6.79 55.45
N GLU A 97 -14.60 5.45 55.45
CA GLU A 97 -13.46 4.62 55.82
C GLU A 97 -12.20 4.96 55.00
N ASP A 98 -12.33 5.08 53.68
CA ASP A 98 -11.21 5.37 52.77
C ASP A 98 -10.65 6.78 52.98
N ASN A 99 -11.50 7.79 53.15
CA ASN A 99 -11.06 9.18 53.30
C ASN A 99 -10.32 9.40 54.62
N VAL A 100 -10.84 8.84 55.73
CA VAL A 100 -10.19 8.96 57.04
C VAL A 100 -8.88 8.17 57.07
N ALA A 101 -8.86 6.96 56.50
CA ALA A 101 -7.64 6.16 56.40
C ALA A 101 -6.55 6.86 55.56
N PHE A 102 -6.93 7.56 54.49
CA PHE A 102 -6.00 8.32 53.67
C PHE A 102 -5.41 9.52 54.43
N LEU A 103 -6.24 10.32 55.12
CA LEU A 103 -5.74 11.46 55.89
C LEU A 103 -4.83 11.05 57.06
N GLU A 104 -5.11 9.90 57.70
CA GLU A 104 -4.27 9.36 58.78
C GLU A 104 -2.83 9.05 58.32
N LYS A 105 -2.66 8.65 57.05
CA LYS A 105 -1.33 8.43 56.47
C LYS A 105 -0.60 9.72 56.11
N HIS A 106 -1.32 10.85 56.03
CA HIS A 106 -0.78 12.15 55.63
C HIS A 106 -1.13 13.28 56.62
N PRO A 107 -0.87 13.13 57.93
CA PRO A 107 -1.40 14.02 58.96
C PRO A 107 -0.91 15.46 58.84
N THR A 108 0.32 15.67 58.35
CA THR A 108 0.91 17.01 58.17
C THR A 108 0.35 17.77 56.96
N LYS A 109 -0.27 17.07 56.00
CA LYS A 109 -0.86 17.65 54.78
C LYS A 109 -2.38 17.59 54.75
N ALA A 110 -2.99 16.93 55.73
CA ALA A 110 -4.41 16.61 55.73
C ALA A 110 -5.33 17.83 55.61
N LYS A 111 -4.98 18.97 56.22
CA LYS A 111 -5.74 20.23 56.05
C LYS A 111 -5.87 20.64 54.58
N ALA A 112 -4.78 20.54 53.81
CA ALA A 112 -4.77 20.89 52.39
C ALA A 112 -5.40 19.79 51.51
N LEU A 113 -5.25 18.51 51.91
CA LEU A 113 -5.80 17.38 51.17
C LEU A 113 -7.32 17.21 51.35
N ALA A 114 -7.88 17.57 52.50
CA ALA A 114 -9.28 17.31 52.83
C ALA A 114 -10.28 17.91 51.81
N PRO A 115 -10.16 19.19 51.37
CA PRO A 115 -11.03 19.73 50.31
C PRO A 115 -10.95 18.93 49.00
N ILE A 116 -9.75 18.51 48.62
CA ILE A 116 -9.49 17.78 47.38
C ILE A 116 -10.09 16.37 47.46
N VAL A 117 -9.88 15.68 48.59
CA VAL A 117 -10.46 14.36 48.89
C VAL A 117 -11.98 14.40 48.83
N VAL A 118 -12.62 15.43 49.42
CA VAL A 118 -14.07 15.64 49.31
C VAL A 118 -14.49 15.74 47.84
N SER A 119 -13.78 16.55 47.06
CA SER A 119 -14.12 16.79 45.67
C SER A 119 -14.00 15.53 44.82
N ILE A 120 -12.90 14.78 44.93
CA ILE A 120 -12.72 13.51 44.23
C ILE A 120 -13.82 12.52 44.63
N SER A 121 -14.11 12.40 45.92
CA SER A 121 -15.08 11.43 46.44
C SER A 121 -16.51 11.74 46.00
N LYS A 122 -16.88 13.01 45.85
CA LYS A 122 -18.21 13.42 45.35
C LYS A 122 -18.38 13.19 43.86
N ASN A 123 -17.30 13.36 43.09
CA ASN A 123 -17.35 13.32 41.63
C ASN A 123 -17.00 11.94 41.03
N THR A 124 -16.66 10.96 41.86
CA THR A 124 -16.15 9.66 41.41
C THR A 124 -16.83 8.49 42.13
N LYS A 125 -16.96 7.33 41.46
CA LYS A 125 -17.43 6.09 42.10
C LYS A 125 -16.47 5.65 43.23
N ILE A 126 -17.01 5.09 44.30
CA ILE A 126 -16.24 4.63 45.49
C ILE A 126 -15.07 3.70 45.10
N SER A 127 -15.30 2.74 44.19
CA SER A 127 -14.26 1.80 43.74
C SER A 127 -13.06 2.49 43.09
N PHE A 128 -13.27 3.67 42.50
CA PHE A 128 -12.23 4.46 41.85
C PHE A 128 -11.48 5.36 42.84
N VAL A 129 -12.17 5.90 43.85
CA VAL A 129 -11.54 6.65 44.95
C VAL A 129 -10.43 5.82 45.60
N LYS A 130 -10.71 4.56 45.90
CA LYS A 130 -9.71 3.62 46.43
C LYS A 130 -8.52 3.42 45.49
N LYS A 131 -8.76 3.27 44.18
CA LYS A 131 -7.68 3.14 43.17
C LYS A 131 -6.81 4.40 43.13
N ILE A 132 -7.41 5.58 43.21
CA ILE A 132 -6.71 6.87 43.23
C ILE A 132 -5.81 6.95 44.47
N PHE A 133 -6.35 6.71 45.67
CA PHE A 133 -5.55 6.79 46.90
C PHE A 133 -4.41 5.77 46.91
N CYS A 134 -4.67 4.53 46.51
CA CYS A 134 -3.63 3.50 46.39
C CYS A 134 -2.57 3.83 45.34
N ALA A 135 -2.92 4.55 44.26
CA ALA A 135 -1.92 5.09 43.35
C ALA A 135 -1.06 6.10 44.10
N MET A 136 -1.67 7.11 44.69
CA MET A 136 -0.94 8.23 45.26
C MET A 136 -0.02 7.88 46.43
N GLU A 137 -0.37 6.88 47.24
CA GLU A 137 0.52 6.36 48.28
C GLU A 137 1.83 5.76 47.76
N LYS A 138 1.90 5.41 46.46
CA LYS A 138 3.09 4.87 45.80
C LYS A 138 3.94 5.94 45.10
N MET A 139 3.61 7.22 45.23
CA MET A 139 4.41 8.28 44.61
C MET A 139 5.79 8.40 45.24
N LYS A 140 6.82 8.57 44.38
CA LYS A 140 8.22 8.64 44.81
C LYS A 140 8.58 9.95 45.52
N LYS A 141 7.84 11.03 45.26
CA LYS A 141 8.09 12.36 45.84
C LYS A 141 6.90 12.82 46.68
N PRO A 142 6.93 12.62 48.00
CA PRO A 142 5.84 13.02 48.89
C PRO A 142 5.54 14.52 48.87
N GLN A 143 6.50 15.37 48.50
CA GLN A 143 6.38 16.83 48.51
C GLN A 143 5.35 17.32 47.48
N GLU A 144 5.27 16.69 46.32
CA GLU A 144 4.40 17.05 45.20
C GLU A 144 2.97 16.47 45.31
N LEU A 145 2.70 15.68 46.36
CA LEU A 145 1.43 14.99 46.58
C LEU A 145 0.19 15.90 46.43
N ILE A 146 0.25 17.14 46.94
CA ILE A 146 -0.89 18.08 46.88
C ILE A 146 -1.14 18.51 45.44
N ALA A 147 -0.11 18.96 44.72
CA ALA A 147 -0.23 19.40 43.33
C ALA A 147 -0.79 18.27 42.43
N VAL A 148 -0.31 17.04 42.66
CA VAL A 148 -0.81 15.87 41.92
C VAL A 148 -2.29 15.59 42.25
N PHE A 149 -2.69 15.77 43.50
CA PHE A 149 -4.08 15.60 43.93
C PHE A 149 -5.01 16.66 43.33
N GLU A 150 -4.56 17.90 43.23
CA GLU A 150 -5.28 18.98 42.53
C GLU A 150 -5.48 18.61 41.05
N GLU A 151 -4.48 17.99 40.42
CA GLU A 151 -4.60 17.53 39.03
C GLU A 151 -5.60 16.38 38.86
N LEU A 152 -5.57 15.40 39.77
CA LEU A 152 -6.54 14.30 39.77
C LEU A 152 -7.96 14.77 40.08
N GLU A 153 -8.11 15.78 40.93
CA GLU A 153 -9.38 16.43 41.17
C GLU A 153 -9.94 17.03 39.88
N LEU A 154 -9.13 17.77 39.12
CA LEU A 154 -9.54 18.31 37.84
C LEU A 154 -9.97 17.21 36.86
N MET A 155 -9.20 16.12 36.77
CA MET A 155 -9.54 14.96 35.93
C MET A 155 -10.85 14.29 36.37
N SER A 156 -11.09 14.17 37.67
CA SER A 156 -12.27 13.51 38.24
C SER A 156 -13.59 14.19 37.84
N ARG A 157 -13.53 15.48 37.49
CA ARG A 157 -14.68 16.30 37.07
C ARG A 157 -14.98 16.20 35.56
N THR A 158 -14.13 15.53 34.79
CA THR A 158 -14.31 15.38 33.33
C THR A 158 -15.25 14.22 32.99
N GLU A 159 -15.92 14.28 31.82
CA GLU A 159 -16.79 13.19 31.33
C GLU A 159 -16.02 11.86 31.15
N ASN A 160 -14.72 11.94 30.85
CA ASN A 160 -13.84 10.78 30.62
C ASN A 160 -13.04 10.36 31.86
N SER A 161 -13.43 10.82 33.06
CA SER A 161 -12.70 10.59 34.32
C SER A 161 -12.36 9.12 34.59
N HIS A 162 -13.26 8.18 34.25
CA HIS A 162 -13.03 6.75 34.43
C HIS A 162 -11.85 6.22 33.60
N PHE A 163 -11.67 6.68 32.35
CA PHE A 163 -10.53 6.28 31.52
C PHE A 163 -9.19 6.79 32.07
N PHE A 164 -9.17 8.01 32.61
CA PHE A 164 -8.00 8.54 33.31
C PHE A 164 -7.62 7.66 34.51
N ILE A 165 -8.61 7.31 35.32
CA ILE A 165 -8.41 6.53 36.55
C ILE A 165 -7.94 5.11 36.22
N ASP A 166 -8.52 4.48 35.20
CA ASP A 166 -8.11 3.13 34.80
C ASP A 166 -6.73 3.12 34.12
N ALA A 167 -6.39 4.13 33.31
CA ALA A 167 -5.04 4.31 32.81
C ALA A 167 -4.02 4.51 33.95
N LEU A 168 -4.31 5.38 34.92
CA LEU A 168 -3.47 5.61 36.09
C LEU A 168 -3.30 4.32 36.92
N SER A 169 -4.39 3.58 37.12
CA SER A 169 -4.37 2.31 37.84
C SER A 169 -3.46 1.29 37.15
N LEU A 170 -3.51 1.20 35.82
CA LEU A 170 -2.64 0.35 35.03
C LEU A 170 -1.17 0.77 35.17
N LEU A 171 -0.87 2.05 34.96
CA LEU A 171 0.49 2.59 35.07
C LEU A 171 1.09 2.36 36.47
N ASN A 172 0.26 2.48 37.50
CA ASN A 172 0.66 2.21 38.88
C ASN A 172 1.00 0.74 39.14
N LYS A 173 0.33 -0.22 38.49
CA LYS A 173 0.71 -1.65 38.55
C LYS A 173 2.11 -1.88 38.00
N HIS A 174 2.55 -1.04 37.06
CA HIS A 174 3.87 -1.09 36.43
C HIS A 174 4.88 -0.11 37.05
N ASN A 175 4.58 0.46 38.23
CA ASN A 175 5.44 1.43 38.93
C ASN A 175 5.78 2.69 38.11
N LEU A 176 4.93 3.06 37.15
CA LEU A 176 5.04 4.29 36.35
C LEU A 176 4.23 5.45 36.94
N ASN A 177 3.98 5.40 38.25
CA ASN A 177 3.34 6.50 38.96
C ASN A 177 4.39 7.57 39.29
N SER A 178 4.75 8.37 38.29
CA SER A 178 5.63 9.53 38.43
C SER A 178 4.89 10.84 38.21
N ASP A 179 5.41 11.86 38.88
CA ASP A 179 5.16 13.28 38.70
C ASP A 179 5.30 13.74 37.24
N GLU A 180 6.15 13.07 36.46
CA GLU A 180 6.32 13.34 35.02
C GLU A 180 5.15 12.84 34.17
N VAL A 181 4.40 11.81 34.61
CA VAL A 181 3.38 11.14 33.78
C VAL A 181 2.01 11.77 33.95
N ILE A 182 1.66 12.21 35.16
CA ILE A 182 0.32 12.71 35.48
C ILE A 182 -0.02 13.99 34.70
N PRO A 183 0.86 15.00 34.59
CA PRO A 183 0.62 16.17 33.76
C PRO A 183 0.44 15.81 32.28
N LEU A 184 1.23 14.86 31.77
CA LEU A 184 1.15 14.42 30.37
C LEU A 184 -0.16 13.72 30.03
N LEU A 185 -0.74 12.98 30.99
CA LEU A 185 -2.06 12.40 30.81
C LEU A 185 -3.13 13.50 30.72
N LYS A 186 -3.10 14.51 31.59
CA LYS A 186 -4.10 15.59 31.62
C LYS A 186 -4.26 16.30 30.27
N GLU A 187 -3.15 16.58 29.61
CA GLU A 187 -3.10 17.36 28.38
C GLU A 187 -3.61 16.58 27.16
N THR A 188 -3.98 15.31 27.32
CA THR A 188 -4.41 14.49 26.20
C THR A 188 -5.91 14.58 25.89
N GLU A 189 -6.22 15.02 24.68
CA GLU A 189 -7.60 15.00 24.15
C GLU A 189 -8.08 13.58 23.81
N HIS A 190 -7.20 12.57 23.86
CA HIS A 190 -7.47 11.21 23.38
C HIS A 190 -7.30 10.12 24.43
N ILE A 191 -7.61 10.42 25.70
CA ILE A 191 -7.41 9.50 26.83
C ILE A 191 -8.06 8.13 26.62
N ILE A 192 -9.21 8.09 25.94
CA ILE A 192 -9.93 6.85 25.61
C ILE A 192 -9.04 5.90 24.79
N ILE A 193 -8.34 6.43 23.79
CA ILE A 193 -7.48 5.61 22.91
C ILE A 193 -6.16 5.29 23.59
N ILE A 194 -5.60 6.22 24.37
CA ILE A 194 -4.39 5.94 25.17
C ILE A 194 -4.65 4.78 26.11
N HIS A 195 -5.77 4.82 26.84
CA HIS A 195 -6.17 3.75 27.72
C HIS A 195 -6.25 2.42 26.96
N LYS A 196 -6.91 2.38 25.80
CA LYS A 196 -6.98 1.17 24.96
C LYS A 196 -5.61 0.68 24.46
N ILE A 197 -4.68 1.58 24.14
CA ILE A 197 -3.31 1.21 23.76
C ILE A 197 -2.60 0.57 24.96
N LEU A 198 -2.72 1.16 26.14
CA LEU A 198 -2.12 0.66 27.37
C LEU A 198 -2.71 -0.69 27.79
N GLU A 199 -4.02 -0.88 27.69
CA GLU A 199 -4.67 -2.18 27.88
C GLU A 199 -4.11 -3.23 26.90
N THR A 200 -4.01 -2.86 25.61
CA THR A 200 -3.46 -3.76 24.59
C THR A 200 -1.99 -4.11 24.89
N LEU A 201 -1.19 -3.17 25.41
CA LEU A 201 0.18 -3.44 25.86
C LEU A 201 0.20 -4.40 27.05
N ALA A 202 -0.65 -4.16 28.05
CA ALA A 202 -0.71 -5.00 29.25
C ALA A 202 -1.13 -6.44 28.93
N GLU A 203 -2.06 -6.61 27.97
CA GLU A 203 -2.51 -7.93 27.52
C GLU A 203 -1.45 -8.66 26.70
N ARG A 204 -0.75 -7.95 25.80
CA ARG A 204 0.13 -8.59 24.82
C ARG A 204 1.56 -8.74 25.30
N ASN A 205 2.12 -7.71 25.93
CA ASN A 205 3.44 -7.75 26.54
C ASN A 205 3.60 -6.65 27.61
N PRO A 206 3.33 -6.96 28.89
CA PRO A 206 3.42 -5.97 29.96
C PRO A 206 4.82 -5.41 30.20
N SER A 207 5.89 -6.05 29.71
CA SER A 207 7.26 -5.53 29.85
C SER A 207 7.50 -4.28 28.98
N LEU A 208 6.65 -4.04 27.98
CA LEU A 208 6.73 -2.85 27.12
C LEU A 208 6.07 -1.62 27.76
N ILE A 209 5.40 -1.76 28.91
CA ILE A 209 4.86 -0.64 29.67
C ILE A 209 6.02 0.02 30.42
N THR A 210 6.73 0.89 29.71
CA THR A 210 7.90 1.65 30.20
C THR A 210 7.66 3.15 30.05
N LEU A 211 8.38 3.95 30.83
CA LEU A 211 8.29 5.41 30.75
C LEU A 211 8.61 5.96 29.35
N PRO A 212 9.68 5.52 28.65
CA PRO A 212 9.96 5.97 27.29
C PRO A 212 8.82 5.65 26.29
N ASN A 213 8.28 4.43 26.35
CA ASN A 213 7.20 4.02 25.46
C ASN A 213 5.92 4.82 25.72
N LEU A 214 5.59 5.08 26.99
CA LEU A 214 4.46 5.93 27.35
C LEU A 214 4.61 7.34 26.81
N ILE A 215 5.78 7.98 27.00
CA ILE A 215 6.06 9.31 26.48
C ILE A 215 5.89 9.34 24.95
N ASN A 216 6.38 8.32 24.25
CA ASN A 216 6.21 8.21 22.80
C ASN A 216 4.74 8.06 22.41
N ILE A 217 3.96 7.23 23.12
CA ILE A 217 2.52 7.03 22.87
C ILE A 217 1.75 8.35 22.99
N LEU A 218 2.05 9.14 24.02
CA LEU A 218 1.39 10.42 24.28
C LEU A 218 1.72 11.47 23.21
N LYS A 219 2.85 11.35 22.51
CA LYS A 219 3.27 12.25 21.41
C LYS A 219 2.72 11.85 20.03
N ILE A 220 1.93 10.79 19.92
CA ILE A 220 1.41 10.31 18.65
C ILE A 220 0.29 11.23 18.15
N LYS A 221 0.45 11.77 16.94
CA LYS A 221 -0.55 12.65 16.32
C LYS A 221 -1.78 11.89 15.81
N LYS A 222 -1.59 10.65 15.32
CA LYS A 222 -2.63 9.82 14.70
C LYS A 222 -2.90 8.56 15.52
N ILE A 223 -3.37 8.76 16.74
CA ILE A 223 -3.44 7.72 17.77
C ILE A 223 -4.40 6.56 17.44
N HIS A 224 -5.48 6.81 16.69
CA HIS A 224 -6.40 5.78 16.23
C HIS A 224 -5.73 4.81 15.23
N THR A 225 -5.02 5.34 14.23
CA THR A 225 -4.29 4.53 13.25
C THR A 225 -3.19 3.73 13.95
N PHE A 226 -2.45 4.38 14.85
CA PHE A 226 -1.42 3.71 15.65
C PHE A 226 -1.98 2.51 16.42
N HIS A 227 -3.10 2.68 17.14
CA HIS A 227 -3.72 1.58 17.88
C HIS A 227 -4.14 0.42 16.96
N GLY A 228 -4.68 0.73 15.78
CA GLY A 228 -5.08 -0.26 14.78
C GLY A 228 -3.91 -1.09 14.26
N LEU A 229 -2.75 -0.46 14.01
CA LEU A 229 -1.53 -1.16 13.58
C LEU A 229 -0.89 -1.94 14.72
N PHE A 230 -0.78 -1.32 15.90
CA PHE A 230 -0.18 -1.91 17.08
C PHE A 230 -0.80 -3.27 17.44
N LYS A 231 -2.12 -3.43 17.30
CA LYS A 231 -2.82 -4.72 17.54
C LYS A 231 -2.34 -5.89 16.67
N ASN A 232 -1.76 -5.59 15.50
CA ASN A 232 -1.35 -6.60 14.53
C ASN A 232 0.17 -6.75 14.43
N LEU A 233 0.94 -5.86 15.05
CA LEU A 233 2.40 -5.98 15.12
C LEU A 233 2.84 -7.06 16.12
N PRO A 234 4.02 -7.66 15.94
CA PRO A 234 4.65 -8.48 16.98
C PRO A 234 4.80 -7.69 18.30
N PRO A 235 4.55 -8.31 19.47
CA PRO A 235 4.50 -7.61 20.76
C PRO A 235 5.89 -7.46 21.40
N ASP A 236 6.82 -6.84 20.68
CA ASP A 236 8.20 -6.59 21.13
C ASP A 236 8.63 -5.13 20.92
N GLN A 237 9.76 -4.76 21.54
CA GLN A 237 10.26 -3.39 21.51
C GLN A 237 10.68 -2.96 20.10
N LYS A 238 11.24 -3.86 19.28
CA LYS A 238 11.73 -3.54 17.93
C LYS A 238 10.57 -3.15 17.02
N SER A 239 9.47 -3.90 17.08
CA SER A 239 8.24 -3.63 16.34
C SER A 239 7.59 -2.32 16.79
N LEU A 240 7.58 -2.06 18.09
CA LEU A 240 7.04 -0.83 18.67
C LEU A 240 7.87 0.41 18.30
N ASP A 241 9.21 0.32 18.35
CA ASP A 241 10.14 1.39 17.95
C ASP A 241 9.94 1.78 16.49
N ARG A 242 9.81 0.79 15.60
CA ARG A 242 9.51 1.03 14.17
C ARG A 242 8.20 1.77 13.99
N LEU A 243 7.16 1.37 14.73
CA LEU A 243 5.87 2.06 14.66
C LEU A 243 5.98 3.52 15.17
N PHE A 244 6.74 3.78 16.24
CA PHE A 244 6.99 5.14 16.72
C PHE A 244 7.71 6.02 15.69
N GLN A 245 8.71 5.48 14.98
CA GLN A 245 9.45 6.21 13.94
C GLN A 245 8.55 6.65 12.78
N THR A 246 7.43 5.95 12.56
CA THR A 246 6.51 6.22 11.44
C THR A 246 5.41 7.23 11.77
N ASN A 247 5.39 7.81 12.99
CA ASN A 247 4.30 8.65 13.51
C ASN A 247 3.83 9.76 12.54
N ASP A 248 4.76 10.49 11.91
CA ASP A 248 4.43 11.58 10.98
C ASP A 248 3.85 11.10 9.64
N THR A 249 3.88 9.79 9.39
CA THR A 249 3.58 9.15 8.10
C THR A 249 2.38 8.20 8.17
N LEU A 250 1.91 7.89 9.38
CA LEU A 250 0.80 6.96 9.67
C LEU A 250 -0.48 7.24 8.87
N ALA A 251 -0.74 8.51 8.51
CA ALA A 251 -1.92 8.88 7.72
C ALA A 251 -1.88 8.32 6.28
N GLN A 252 -0.69 8.05 5.74
CA GLN A 252 -0.48 7.50 4.41
C GLN A 252 -0.49 5.96 4.42
N SER A 253 -0.44 5.35 5.61
CA SER A 253 -0.25 3.92 5.86
C SER A 253 -1.56 3.14 6.10
N TYR A 254 -2.66 3.54 5.47
CA TYR A 254 -3.98 2.92 5.72
C TYR A 254 -4.03 1.44 5.32
N TRP A 255 -3.28 1.04 4.31
CA TRP A 255 -3.18 -0.35 3.85
C TRP A 255 -2.38 -1.25 4.80
N CYS A 256 -1.48 -0.68 5.61
CA CYS A 256 -0.52 -1.46 6.40
C CYS A 256 -1.22 -2.33 7.44
N LYS A 257 -2.37 -1.88 7.96
CA LYS A 257 -3.20 -2.68 8.87
C LYS A 257 -3.66 -3.98 8.18
N ASP A 258 -4.16 -3.87 6.96
CA ASP A 258 -4.68 -5.02 6.22
C ASP A 258 -3.55 -5.97 5.82
N ILE A 259 -2.39 -5.44 5.42
CA ILE A 259 -1.18 -6.24 5.15
C ILE A 259 -0.76 -7.02 6.41
N LEU A 260 -0.70 -6.36 7.57
CA LEU A 260 -0.33 -7.02 8.83
C LEU A 260 -1.37 -8.05 9.28
N ILE A 261 -2.66 -7.80 9.04
CA ILE A 261 -3.73 -8.79 9.26
C ILE A 261 -3.49 -10.02 8.41
N ASN A 262 -3.22 -9.85 7.12
CA ASN A 262 -2.92 -10.96 6.21
C ASN A 262 -1.70 -11.78 6.68
N PHE A 263 -0.61 -11.12 7.09
CA PHE A 263 0.56 -11.81 7.66
C PHE A 263 0.19 -12.63 8.90
N LYS A 264 -0.60 -12.04 9.81
CA LYS A 264 -1.04 -12.70 11.04
C LYS A 264 -1.96 -13.90 10.75
N GLU A 265 -2.92 -13.76 9.84
CA GLU A 265 -3.83 -14.83 9.42
C GLU A 265 -3.10 -15.99 8.74
N ALA A 266 -2.06 -15.68 7.96
CA ALA A 266 -1.24 -16.68 7.30
C ALA A 266 -0.15 -17.29 8.20
N GLY A 267 0.03 -16.77 9.43
CA GLY A 267 1.09 -17.21 10.34
C GLY A 267 2.50 -16.86 9.88
N TRP A 268 2.66 -15.82 9.06
CA TRP A 268 3.95 -15.38 8.53
C TRP A 268 4.61 -14.36 9.45
N ASP A 269 5.93 -14.42 9.58
CA ASP A 269 6.69 -13.43 10.38
C ASP A 269 6.80 -12.10 9.62
N PRO A 270 6.23 -10.99 10.14
CA PRO A 270 6.33 -9.70 9.48
C PRO A 270 7.67 -9.00 9.73
N HIS A 271 8.48 -9.40 10.72
CA HIS A 271 9.69 -8.67 11.14
C HIS A 271 10.66 -8.28 10.01
N PRO A 272 10.97 -9.17 9.04
CA PRO A 272 11.88 -8.83 7.95
C PRO A 272 11.36 -7.68 7.08
N PHE A 273 10.03 -7.48 7.06
CA PHE A 273 9.32 -6.62 6.12
C PHE A 273 8.74 -5.36 6.76
N LEU A 274 8.67 -5.29 8.10
CA LEU A 274 8.01 -4.19 8.82
C LEU A 274 8.52 -2.80 8.44
N GLU A 275 9.82 -2.67 8.19
CA GLU A 275 10.41 -1.38 7.81
C GLU A 275 9.89 -0.88 6.47
N THR A 276 9.83 -1.77 5.49
CA THR A 276 9.26 -1.47 4.17
C THR A 276 7.75 -1.31 4.24
N ILE A 277 7.02 -2.21 4.93
CA ILE A 277 5.55 -2.16 5.08
C ILE A 277 5.10 -0.86 5.73
N LEU A 278 5.84 -0.34 6.71
CA LEU A 278 5.54 0.92 7.38
C LEU A 278 6.16 2.14 6.68
N GLY A 279 6.94 1.93 5.62
CA GLY A 279 7.60 2.99 4.85
C GLY A 279 6.64 3.79 3.96
N LYS A 280 7.13 4.92 3.42
CA LYS A 280 6.34 5.82 2.55
C LYS A 280 6.28 5.39 1.09
N GLU A 281 7.23 4.59 0.63
CA GLU A 281 7.47 4.33 -0.79
C GLU A 281 6.76 3.08 -1.32
N ILE A 282 5.78 2.56 -0.57
CA ILE A 282 5.07 1.34 -0.96
C ILE A 282 3.76 1.61 -1.70
N ASN A 283 3.50 0.83 -2.76
CA ASN A 283 2.16 0.69 -3.32
C ASN A 283 1.34 -0.30 -2.48
N GLY A 284 0.81 0.19 -1.35
CA GLY A 284 0.12 -0.65 -0.37
C GLY A 284 -1.14 -1.36 -0.89
N LEU A 285 -1.83 -0.81 -1.90
CA LEU A 285 -3.02 -1.45 -2.49
C LEU A 285 -2.64 -2.69 -3.28
N GLU A 286 -1.65 -2.57 -4.17
CA GLU A 286 -1.20 -3.68 -5.01
C GLU A 286 -0.52 -4.75 -4.14
N LEU A 287 0.32 -4.34 -3.19
CA LEU A 287 0.95 -5.26 -2.24
C LEU A 287 -0.09 -6.04 -1.43
N LYS A 288 -1.13 -5.36 -0.92
CA LYS A 288 -2.25 -6.03 -0.22
C LYS A 288 -2.89 -7.11 -1.11
N ARG A 289 -3.25 -6.75 -2.35
CA ARG A 289 -3.89 -7.69 -3.30
C ARG A 289 -2.99 -8.87 -3.61
N ALA A 290 -1.70 -8.62 -3.84
CA ALA A 290 -0.71 -9.67 -4.11
C ALA A 290 -0.56 -10.62 -2.91
N ILE A 291 -0.45 -10.09 -1.68
CA ILE A 291 -0.37 -10.91 -0.46
C ILE A 291 -1.65 -11.74 -0.26
N THR A 292 -2.83 -11.16 -0.47
CA THR A 292 -4.09 -11.91 -0.38
C THR A 292 -4.11 -13.08 -1.36
N LYS A 293 -3.74 -12.84 -2.64
CA LYS A 293 -3.61 -13.91 -3.64
C LYS A 293 -2.56 -14.96 -3.23
N LEU A 294 -1.43 -14.53 -2.68
CA LEU A 294 -0.36 -15.43 -2.24
C LEU A 294 -0.83 -16.41 -1.14
N ILE A 295 -1.67 -15.94 -0.22
CA ILE A 295 -2.28 -16.77 0.84
C ILE A 295 -3.17 -17.85 0.21
N GLU A 296 -3.96 -17.51 -0.81
CA GLU A 296 -4.86 -18.43 -1.51
C GLU A 296 -4.11 -19.55 -2.25
N LEU A 297 -2.90 -19.27 -2.76
CA LEU A 297 -2.09 -20.26 -3.48
C LEU A 297 -1.51 -21.39 -2.61
N LYS A 298 -1.52 -21.26 -1.28
CA LYS A 298 -1.04 -22.28 -0.33
C LYS A 298 0.33 -22.87 -0.71
N LEU A 299 1.28 -21.99 -1.01
CA LEU A 299 2.63 -22.38 -1.40
C LEU A 299 3.37 -23.10 -0.27
N LYS A 300 4.39 -23.89 -0.66
CA LYS A 300 5.27 -24.52 0.32
C LYS A 300 6.07 -23.45 1.09
N PRO A 301 6.29 -23.63 2.41
CA PRO A 301 6.92 -22.62 3.25
C PRO A 301 8.33 -22.20 2.80
N GLU A 302 9.09 -23.09 2.17
CA GLU A 302 10.49 -22.79 1.81
C GLU A 302 10.61 -21.67 0.75
N ARG A 303 9.55 -21.44 -0.04
CA ARG A 303 9.54 -20.49 -1.16
C ARG A 303 8.98 -19.13 -0.78
N LEU A 304 8.20 -19.08 0.31
CA LEU A 304 7.55 -17.86 0.77
C LEU A 304 8.52 -16.71 1.07
N PRO A 305 9.68 -16.91 1.72
CA PRO A 305 10.59 -15.81 2.04
C PRO A 305 11.05 -15.05 0.80
N LEU A 306 11.41 -15.76 -0.27
CA LEU A 306 11.85 -15.16 -1.53
C LEU A 306 10.72 -14.35 -2.19
N ILE A 307 9.51 -14.94 -2.26
CA ILE A 307 8.36 -14.28 -2.88
C ILE A 307 7.92 -13.05 -2.09
N LEU A 308 7.81 -13.17 -0.76
CA LEU A 308 7.43 -12.08 0.12
C LEU A 308 8.44 -10.94 0.07
N HIS A 309 9.74 -11.26 0.07
CA HIS A 309 10.79 -10.26 -0.10
C HIS A 309 10.63 -9.51 -1.41
N THR A 310 10.49 -10.19 -2.54
CA THR A 310 10.31 -9.53 -3.85
C THR A 310 9.05 -8.68 -3.88
N LEU A 311 7.90 -9.19 -3.39
CA LEU A 311 6.64 -8.44 -3.38
C LEU A 311 6.74 -7.16 -2.53
N VAL A 312 7.38 -7.23 -1.37
CA VAL A 312 7.49 -6.09 -0.45
C VAL A 312 8.48 -5.06 -0.97
N THR A 313 9.65 -5.49 -1.47
CA THR A 313 10.69 -4.59 -2.01
C THR A 313 10.28 -3.96 -3.34
N HIS A 314 9.55 -4.69 -4.19
CA HIS A 314 9.06 -4.23 -5.50
C HIS A 314 7.54 -4.09 -5.49
N SER A 315 7.04 -3.30 -4.53
CA SER A 315 5.60 -3.18 -4.29
C SER A 315 4.80 -2.61 -5.49
N ASN A 316 5.43 -1.78 -6.33
CA ASN A 316 4.83 -1.24 -7.57
C ASN A 316 4.67 -2.31 -8.66
N GLU A 317 5.47 -3.36 -8.61
CA GLU A 317 5.43 -4.49 -9.54
C GLU A 317 4.72 -5.70 -8.92
N SER A 318 4.15 -5.56 -7.71
CA SER A 318 3.62 -6.68 -6.93
C SER A 318 2.54 -7.48 -7.66
N THR A 319 1.69 -6.83 -8.47
CA THR A 319 0.71 -7.53 -9.33
C THR A 319 1.40 -8.40 -10.39
N ILE A 320 2.43 -7.85 -11.06
CA ILE A 320 3.19 -8.53 -12.12
C ILE A 320 3.97 -9.72 -11.54
N VAL A 321 4.62 -9.51 -10.40
CA VAL A 321 5.34 -10.55 -9.65
C VAL A 321 4.38 -11.66 -9.21
N MET A 322 3.17 -11.30 -8.75
CA MET A 322 2.16 -12.27 -8.36
C MET A 322 1.66 -13.10 -9.55
N ASP A 323 1.41 -12.48 -10.70
CA ASP A 323 1.02 -13.19 -11.92
C ASP A 323 2.13 -14.17 -12.38
N ALA A 324 3.40 -13.81 -12.18
CA ALA A 324 4.53 -14.68 -12.44
C ALA A 324 4.54 -15.90 -11.51
N VAL A 325 4.31 -15.69 -10.20
CA VAL A 325 4.19 -16.77 -9.21
C VAL A 325 3.03 -17.69 -9.52
N GLU A 326 1.86 -17.15 -9.88
CA GLU A 326 0.70 -17.95 -10.30
C GLU A 326 1.01 -18.81 -11.53
N THR A 327 1.69 -18.22 -12.51
CA THR A 327 2.10 -18.90 -13.75
C THR A 327 3.04 -20.07 -13.47
N LEU A 328 4.07 -19.84 -12.65
CA LEU A 328 5.01 -20.90 -12.24
C LEU A 328 4.35 -21.94 -11.34
N HIS A 329 3.43 -21.54 -10.46
CA HIS A 329 2.71 -22.44 -9.55
C HIS A 329 1.90 -23.50 -10.29
N LYS A 330 1.17 -23.11 -11.35
CA LYS A 330 0.36 -24.02 -12.16
C LYS A 330 1.15 -25.17 -12.78
N GLU A 331 2.44 -24.98 -13.03
CA GLU A 331 3.29 -25.93 -13.75
C GLU A 331 4.25 -26.70 -12.84
N GLY A 332 4.07 -26.62 -11.52
CA GLY A 332 4.98 -27.26 -10.57
C GLY A 332 6.23 -26.41 -10.32
N LEU A 333 5.98 -25.19 -9.81
CA LEU A 333 6.95 -24.14 -9.49
C LEU A 333 8.36 -24.66 -9.17
N ASP A 334 9.33 -24.19 -9.93
CA ASP A 334 10.77 -24.43 -9.76
C ASP A 334 11.41 -23.22 -9.05
N GLU A 335 12.24 -23.46 -8.03
CA GLU A 335 12.92 -22.40 -7.28
C GLU A 335 13.95 -21.65 -8.15
N HIS A 336 14.61 -22.35 -9.07
CA HIS A 336 15.51 -21.73 -10.03
C HIS A 336 14.75 -20.76 -10.95
N PHE A 337 13.57 -21.16 -11.44
CA PHE A 337 12.74 -20.29 -12.29
C PHE A 337 12.27 -19.07 -11.52
N LEU A 338 11.84 -19.23 -10.26
CA LEU A 338 11.50 -18.08 -9.41
C LEU A 338 12.64 -17.08 -9.30
N LYS A 339 13.86 -17.55 -9.01
CA LYS A 339 15.03 -16.67 -8.84
C LYS A 339 15.29 -15.86 -10.10
N LEU A 340 15.35 -16.50 -11.26
CA LEU A 340 15.57 -15.84 -12.55
C LEU A 340 14.43 -14.87 -12.90
N THR A 341 13.19 -15.27 -12.65
CA THR A 341 12.02 -14.43 -12.89
C THR A 341 12.02 -13.18 -12.02
N PHE A 342 12.55 -13.25 -10.80
CA PHE A 342 12.60 -12.12 -9.86
C PHE A 342 13.80 -11.19 -10.04
N GLU A 343 14.78 -11.53 -10.88
CA GLU A 343 15.86 -10.61 -11.24
C GLU A 343 15.34 -9.36 -11.97
N VAL A 344 14.18 -9.47 -12.64
CA VAL A 344 13.55 -8.36 -13.36
C VAL A 344 12.05 -8.27 -13.01
N PRO A 345 11.70 -7.73 -11.83
CA PRO A 345 10.32 -7.73 -11.31
C PRO A 345 9.28 -7.14 -12.26
N GLN A 346 9.63 -6.06 -12.98
CA GLN A 346 8.76 -5.38 -13.95
C GLN A 346 8.27 -6.28 -15.10
N PHE A 347 9.07 -7.28 -15.47
CA PHE A 347 8.75 -8.20 -16.58
C PHE A 347 8.68 -9.66 -16.12
N SER A 348 8.56 -9.88 -14.81
CA SER A 348 8.57 -11.21 -14.21
C SER A 348 7.50 -12.14 -14.80
N ASN A 349 6.29 -11.64 -15.07
CA ASN A 349 5.24 -12.44 -15.71
C ASN A 349 5.60 -12.91 -17.12
N LYS A 350 6.28 -12.07 -17.91
CA LYS A 350 6.76 -12.41 -19.26
C LYS A 350 7.85 -13.46 -19.20
N VAL A 351 8.81 -13.30 -18.29
CA VAL A 351 9.90 -14.26 -18.08
C VAL A 351 9.37 -15.61 -17.56
N ALA A 352 8.43 -15.60 -16.61
CA ALA A 352 7.77 -16.82 -16.13
C ALA A 352 7.03 -17.55 -17.27
N THR A 353 6.27 -16.82 -18.08
CA THR A 353 5.57 -17.37 -19.25
C THR A 353 6.55 -17.98 -20.25
N ALA A 354 7.69 -17.33 -20.47
CA ALA A 354 8.76 -17.81 -21.33
C ALA A 354 9.31 -19.17 -20.85
N PHE A 355 9.66 -19.28 -19.57
CA PHE A 355 10.18 -20.52 -19.00
C PHE A 355 9.14 -21.65 -19.04
N VAL A 356 7.89 -21.36 -18.69
CA VAL A 356 6.79 -22.35 -18.79
C VAL A 356 6.64 -22.84 -20.23
N THR A 357 6.65 -21.94 -21.20
CA THR A 357 6.52 -22.28 -22.63
C THR A 357 7.67 -23.18 -23.08
N LEU A 358 8.92 -22.79 -22.76
CA LEU A 358 10.11 -23.58 -23.11
C LEU A 358 10.11 -24.95 -22.41
N GLN A 359 9.67 -25.03 -21.16
CA GLN A 359 9.62 -26.28 -20.40
C GLN A 359 8.58 -27.25 -20.96
N LYS A 360 7.36 -26.76 -21.22
CA LYS A 360 6.27 -27.58 -21.82
C LYS A 360 6.67 -28.16 -23.17
N GLU A 361 7.36 -27.37 -23.97
CA GLU A 361 7.79 -27.74 -25.31
C GLU A 361 9.17 -28.43 -25.33
N GLN A 362 9.69 -28.82 -24.15
CA GLN A 362 10.97 -29.53 -23.98
C GLN A 362 12.16 -28.82 -24.65
N CYS A 363 12.09 -27.50 -24.76
CA CYS A 363 13.11 -26.64 -25.37
C CYS A 363 14.01 -25.96 -24.33
N TYR A 364 13.69 -26.07 -23.03
CA TYR A 364 14.44 -25.39 -21.98
C TYR A 364 15.85 -25.96 -21.78
N ASN A 365 16.86 -25.08 -21.89
CA ASN A 365 18.26 -25.30 -21.54
C ASN A 365 18.97 -23.96 -21.23
N ALA A 366 20.26 -24.01 -20.90
CA ALA A 366 21.07 -22.83 -20.57
C ALA A 366 21.09 -21.76 -21.69
N THR A 367 21.13 -22.18 -22.96
CA THR A 367 21.11 -21.25 -24.10
C THR A 367 19.76 -20.55 -24.21
N THR A 368 18.65 -21.28 -24.10
CA THR A 368 17.31 -20.67 -24.16
C THR A 368 17.02 -19.78 -22.97
N GLN A 369 17.57 -20.11 -21.81
CA GLN A 369 17.48 -19.26 -20.62
C GLN A 369 18.13 -17.90 -20.88
N VAL A 370 19.40 -17.89 -21.31
CA VAL A 370 20.12 -16.64 -21.63
C VAL A 370 19.37 -15.87 -22.72
N TYR A 371 18.84 -16.58 -23.72
CA TYR A 371 18.10 -15.99 -24.84
C TYR A 371 16.88 -15.17 -24.40
N VAL A 372 15.99 -15.76 -23.58
CA VAL A 372 14.76 -15.07 -23.14
C VAL A 372 15.03 -14.05 -22.04
N CYS A 373 16.06 -14.27 -21.20
CA CYS A 373 16.45 -13.33 -20.15
C CYS A 373 17.19 -12.09 -20.68
N SER A 374 17.77 -12.14 -21.89
CA SER A 374 18.48 -10.99 -22.47
C SER A 374 17.56 -9.82 -22.82
N ASN A 375 16.28 -10.07 -23.08
CA ASN A 375 15.26 -9.05 -23.37
C ASN A 375 13.96 -9.36 -22.60
N PRO A 376 13.90 -9.06 -21.29
CA PRO A 376 12.80 -9.49 -20.41
C PRO A 376 11.40 -9.05 -20.87
N GLU A 377 11.26 -7.86 -21.45
CA GLU A 377 10.00 -7.31 -21.97
C GLU A 377 9.35 -8.24 -23.01
N TYR A 378 10.19 -8.86 -23.86
CA TYR A 378 9.79 -9.72 -24.97
C TYR A 378 10.04 -11.21 -24.69
N ALA A 379 10.35 -11.58 -23.45
CA ALA A 379 10.78 -12.94 -23.11
C ALA A 379 9.79 -14.02 -23.57
N ALA A 380 8.49 -13.79 -23.39
CA ALA A 380 7.44 -14.73 -23.81
C ALA A 380 7.40 -14.90 -25.34
N ASP A 381 7.53 -13.81 -26.09
CA ASP A 381 7.52 -13.81 -27.55
C ASP A 381 8.78 -14.49 -28.11
N LEU A 382 9.92 -14.23 -27.48
CA LEU A 382 11.20 -14.88 -27.78
C LEU A 382 11.15 -16.39 -27.52
N ALA A 383 10.50 -16.83 -26.44
CA ALA A 383 10.27 -18.25 -26.18
C ALA A 383 9.38 -18.89 -27.24
N GLN A 384 8.28 -18.24 -27.61
CA GLN A 384 7.37 -18.73 -28.65
C GLN A 384 8.10 -18.85 -30.00
N PHE A 385 8.88 -17.84 -30.39
CA PHE A 385 9.75 -17.91 -31.56
C PHE A 385 10.72 -19.09 -31.48
N TRP A 386 11.41 -19.25 -30.35
CA TRP A 386 12.37 -20.34 -30.19
C TRP A 386 11.74 -21.72 -30.37
N VAL A 387 10.56 -21.93 -29.79
CA VAL A 387 9.80 -23.18 -29.92
C VAL A 387 9.44 -23.43 -31.38
N GLN A 388 8.86 -22.45 -32.08
CA GLN A 388 8.45 -22.64 -33.47
C GLN A 388 9.67 -22.83 -34.39
N PHE A 389 10.75 -22.11 -34.16
CA PHE A 389 12.00 -22.25 -34.90
C PHE A 389 12.65 -23.62 -34.68
N SER A 390 12.59 -24.17 -33.47
CA SER A 390 13.15 -25.49 -33.16
C SER A 390 12.36 -26.63 -33.82
N LYS A 391 11.08 -26.41 -34.12
CA LYS A 391 10.20 -27.37 -34.80
C LYS A 391 10.39 -27.44 -36.32
N VAL A 392 11.16 -26.54 -36.93
CA VAL A 392 11.41 -26.50 -38.39
C VAL A 392 12.80 -26.99 -38.78
N GLU A 393 13.59 -27.53 -37.84
CA GLU A 393 14.91 -28.15 -38.07
C GLU A 393 15.90 -27.30 -38.89
N CYS A 394 15.80 -25.97 -38.81
CA CYS A 394 16.69 -25.04 -39.48
C CYS A 394 18.10 -25.10 -38.85
N VAL A 395 19.12 -25.42 -39.66
CA VAL A 395 20.51 -25.58 -39.17
C VAL A 395 21.15 -24.22 -38.91
N ASN A 396 20.80 -23.21 -39.71
CA ASN A 396 21.32 -21.85 -39.60
C ASN A 396 20.91 -21.18 -38.26
N GLN A 397 21.89 -20.72 -37.48
CA GLN A 397 21.69 -20.04 -36.20
C GLN A 397 21.46 -18.51 -36.33
N THR A 398 21.86 -17.89 -37.44
CA THR A 398 21.74 -16.42 -37.67
C THR A 398 20.31 -15.87 -37.45
N PRO A 399 19.22 -16.58 -37.80
CA PRO A 399 17.86 -16.13 -37.48
C PRO A 399 17.60 -15.89 -35.99
N ARG A 400 18.18 -16.71 -35.11
CA ARG A 400 18.05 -16.54 -33.65
C ARG A 400 18.78 -15.29 -33.17
N GLU A 401 19.97 -15.02 -33.71
CA GLU A 401 20.71 -13.79 -33.40
C GLU A 401 19.96 -12.55 -33.88
N THR A 402 19.32 -12.62 -35.04
CA THR A 402 18.53 -11.52 -35.61
C THR A 402 17.31 -11.21 -34.73
N MET A 403 16.62 -12.24 -34.22
CA MET A 403 15.51 -12.04 -33.29
C MET A 403 15.96 -11.49 -31.93
N LEU A 404 17.16 -11.82 -31.43
CA LEU A 404 17.71 -11.15 -30.24
C LEU A 404 18.00 -9.66 -30.47
N GLN A 405 18.42 -9.29 -31.68
CA GLN A 405 18.65 -7.89 -32.05
C GLN A 405 17.34 -7.12 -32.28
N GLN A 406 16.25 -7.82 -32.57
CA GLN A 406 14.93 -7.24 -32.89
C GLN A 406 13.79 -8.02 -32.21
N PRO A 407 13.76 -8.08 -30.88
CA PRO A 407 12.87 -8.95 -30.13
C PRO A 407 11.38 -8.61 -30.33
N GLN A 408 11.05 -7.37 -30.68
CA GLN A 408 9.70 -6.94 -31.03
C GLN A 408 9.11 -7.66 -32.25
N CYS A 409 9.95 -8.30 -33.08
CA CYS A 409 9.50 -9.08 -34.24
C CYS A 409 9.18 -10.54 -33.89
N ALA A 410 9.53 -11.01 -32.69
CA ALA A 410 9.54 -12.43 -32.35
C ALA A 410 8.15 -13.06 -32.41
N ALA A 411 7.12 -12.41 -31.85
CA ALA A 411 5.74 -12.91 -31.87
C ALA A 411 5.22 -13.09 -33.30
N TYR A 412 5.32 -12.04 -34.12
CA TYR A 412 4.87 -12.06 -35.51
C TYR A 412 5.59 -13.12 -36.35
N THR A 413 6.91 -13.23 -36.15
CA THR A 413 7.74 -14.22 -36.83
C THR A 413 7.34 -15.64 -36.42
N ALA A 414 7.09 -15.88 -35.12
CA ALA A 414 6.68 -17.17 -34.59
C ALA A 414 5.35 -17.64 -35.22
N GLU A 415 4.35 -16.76 -35.30
CA GLU A 415 3.05 -17.08 -35.91
C GLU A 415 3.16 -17.42 -37.40
N VAL A 416 4.00 -16.70 -38.15
CA VAL A 416 4.25 -16.99 -39.57
C VAL A 416 4.96 -18.34 -39.74
N ILE A 417 5.98 -18.63 -38.93
CA ILE A 417 6.67 -19.92 -38.94
C ILE A 417 5.69 -21.06 -38.65
N GLU A 418 4.85 -20.88 -37.63
CA GLU A 418 3.82 -21.86 -37.28
C GLU A 418 2.86 -22.12 -38.45
N PHE A 419 2.36 -21.05 -39.08
CA PHE A 419 1.46 -21.16 -40.23
C PHE A 419 2.12 -21.91 -41.40
N LEU A 420 3.36 -21.56 -41.76
CA LEU A 420 4.08 -22.26 -42.83
C LEU A 420 4.35 -23.72 -42.48
N ARG A 421 4.60 -24.03 -41.21
CA ARG A 421 4.78 -25.42 -40.76
C ARG A 421 3.50 -26.24 -40.94
N GLN A 422 2.36 -25.70 -40.49
CA GLN A 422 1.05 -26.34 -40.62
C GLN A 422 0.67 -26.62 -42.09
N HIS A 423 1.11 -25.75 -43.01
CA HIS A 423 0.83 -25.87 -44.46
C HIS A 423 2.01 -26.47 -45.26
N LYS A 424 3.02 -27.06 -44.60
CA LYS A 424 4.18 -27.73 -45.24
C LYS A 424 5.03 -26.84 -46.17
N HIS A 425 5.15 -25.54 -45.85
CA HIS A 425 5.95 -24.55 -46.57
C HIS A 425 7.17 -24.04 -45.77
N HIS A 426 7.60 -24.76 -44.75
CA HIS A 426 8.65 -24.35 -43.79
C HIS A 426 10.08 -24.67 -44.24
N SER A 427 10.40 -24.56 -45.53
CA SER A 427 11.77 -24.79 -46.00
C SER A 427 12.77 -23.82 -45.35
N GLU A 428 14.02 -24.25 -45.12
CA GLU A 428 15.06 -23.44 -44.47
C GLU A 428 15.19 -22.05 -45.10
N LYS A 429 15.18 -21.98 -46.44
CA LYS A 429 15.21 -20.72 -47.19
C LYS A 429 14.06 -19.79 -46.81
N ASN A 430 12.84 -20.32 -46.68
CA ASN A 430 11.65 -19.53 -46.34
C ASN A 430 11.76 -19.00 -44.91
N ILE A 431 12.18 -19.86 -43.96
CA ILE A 431 12.33 -19.49 -42.56
C ILE A 431 13.37 -18.38 -42.38
N ILE A 432 14.53 -18.49 -43.02
CA ILE A 432 15.58 -17.46 -42.98
C ILE A 432 15.06 -16.12 -43.50
N ALA A 433 14.37 -16.13 -44.65
CA ALA A 433 13.83 -14.91 -45.24
C ALA A 433 12.83 -14.20 -44.31
N ILE A 434 11.94 -14.96 -43.67
CA ILE A 434 10.93 -14.42 -42.74
C ILE A 434 11.60 -13.83 -41.50
N CYS A 435 12.59 -14.51 -40.92
CA CYS A 435 13.30 -14.01 -39.76
C CYS A 435 14.05 -12.71 -40.07
N ASN A 436 14.54 -12.54 -41.30
CA ASN A 436 15.23 -11.32 -41.73
C ASN A 436 14.28 -10.18 -42.14
N ALA A 437 12.96 -10.44 -42.23
CA ALA A 437 11.98 -9.50 -42.77
C ALA A 437 11.54 -8.40 -41.79
N LYS A 438 12.00 -8.44 -40.53
CA LYS A 438 11.69 -7.44 -39.49
C LYS A 438 10.18 -7.19 -39.34
N LEU A 439 9.41 -8.27 -39.21
CA LEU A 439 7.95 -8.19 -39.16
C LEU A 439 7.47 -7.41 -37.93
N THR A 440 6.63 -6.40 -38.15
CA THR A 440 6.09 -5.52 -37.09
C THR A 440 4.57 -5.61 -36.96
N SER A 441 3.92 -6.48 -37.74
CA SER A 441 2.47 -6.66 -37.75
C SER A 441 2.08 -8.03 -38.32
N ASN A 442 0.80 -8.39 -38.14
CA ASN A 442 0.20 -9.61 -38.69
C ASN A 442 -0.06 -9.56 -40.21
N THR A 443 0.44 -8.54 -40.91
CA THR A 443 0.19 -8.32 -42.35
C THR A 443 0.63 -9.51 -43.18
N LEU A 444 1.85 -10.05 -42.96
CA LEU A 444 2.33 -11.22 -43.70
C LEU A 444 1.47 -12.46 -43.42
N LEU A 445 1.15 -12.73 -42.15
CA LEU A 445 0.32 -13.89 -41.79
C LEU A 445 -1.06 -13.81 -42.45
N ASN A 446 -1.69 -12.64 -42.43
CA ASN A 446 -2.99 -12.43 -43.06
C ASN A 446 -2.92 -12.57 -44.58
N MET A 447 -1.85 -12.07 -45.20
CA MET A 447 -1.61 -12.26 -46.63
C MET A 447 -1.47 -13.74 -46.99
N LEU A 448 -0.69 -14.51 -46.23
CA LEU A 448 -0.52 -15.94 -46.44
C LEU A 448 -1.84 -16.72 -46.28
N LYS A 449 -2.70 -16.32 -45.33
CA LYS A 449 -4.06 -16.89 -45.19
C LYS A 449 -4.92 -16.65 -46.43
N ILE A 450 -4.94 -15.42 -46.95
CA ILE A 450 -5.68 -15.09 -48.18
C ILE A 450 -5.14 -15.88 -49.38
N MET A 451 -3.83 -15.99 -49.51
CA MET A 451 -3.19 -16.79 -50.57
C MET A 451 -3.56 -18.28 -50.47
N ASN A 452 -3.61 -18.81 -49.26
CA ASN A 452 -4.01 -20.20 -49.00
C ASN A 452 -5.49 -20.44 -49.34
N GLU A 453 -6.38 -19.52 -48.94
CA GLU A 453 -7.81 -19.55 -49.28
C GLU A 453 -8.05 -19.51 -50.80
N ALA A 454 -7.29 -18.69 -51.51
CA ALA A 454 -7.31 -18.61 -52.97
C ALA A 454 -6.57 -19.76 -53.68
N LYS A 455 -5.95 -20.68 -52.92
CA LYS A 455 -5.17 -21.82 -53.43
C LYS A 455 -4.00 -21.43 -54.33
N ILE A 456 -3.41 -20.26 -54.08
CA ILE A 456 -2.22 -19.76 -54.78
C ILE A 456 -0.95 -19.86 -53.92
N LEU A 457 -1.08 -20.28 -52.65
CA LEU A 457 0.04 -20.49 -51.76
C LEU A 457 0.78 -21.80 -52.11
N ASP A 458 1.90 -21.66 -52.78
CA ASP A 458 2.87 -22.72 -53.07
C ASP A 458 4.33 -22.22 -52.98
N GLN A 459 5.30 -23.09 -53.23
CA GLN A 459 6.71 -22.69 -53.16
C GLN A 459 7.10 -21.66 -54.24
N THR A 460 6.42 -21.65 -55.39
CA THR A 460 6.67 -20.70 -56.48
C THR A 460 6.25 -19.30 -56.04
N SER A 461 5.03 -19.16 -55.54
CA SER A 461 4.50 -17.90 -55.00
C SER A 461 5.36 -17.36 -53.85
N LEU A 462 5.83 -18.23 -52.93
CA LEU A 462 6.72 -17.85 -51.84
C LEU A 462 8.09 -17.39 -52.33
N ASN A 463 8.66 -18.06 -53.34
CA ASN A 463 9.94 -17.65 -53.93
C ASN A 463 9.87 -16.24 -54.53
N MET A 464 8.70 -15.83 -55.03
CA MET A 464 8.48 -14.47 -55.57
C MET A 464 8.20 -13.46 -54.46
N LEU A 465 7.42 -13.84 -53.44
CA LEU A 465 7.03 -12.96 -52.34
C LEU A 465 8.17 -12.61 -51.38
N LEU A 466 8.94 -13.61 -50.93
CA LEU A 466 9.90 -13.43 -49.84
C LEU A 466 10.97 -12.35 -50.10
N PRO A 467 11.49 -12.18 -51.33
CA PRO A 467 12.39 -11.06 -51.66
C PRO A 467 11.73 -9.67 -51.62
N ARG A 468 10.40 -9.57 -51.54
CA ARG A 468 9.62 -8.33 -51.60
C ARG A 468 8.95 -7.95 -50.28
N LEU A 469 9.31 -8.59 -49.17
CA LEU A 469 8.71 -8.35 -47.86
C LEU A 469 8.87 -6.91 -47.34
N SER A 470 9.79 -6.12 -47.91
CA SER A 470 9.88 -4.68 -47.61
C SER A 470 8.61 -3.90 -47.98
N PHE A 471 7.77 -4.43 -48.88
CA PHE A 471 6.51 -3.83 -49.35
C PHE A 471 5.26 -4.59 -48.87
N ILE A 472 5.37 -5.34 -47.77
CA ILE A 472 4.33 -6.30 -47.35
C ILE A 472 2.96 -5.66 -47.10
N LYS A 473 2.89 -4.41 -46.61
CA LYS A 473 1.62 -3.70 -46.40
C LYS A 473 0.96 -3.36 -47.72
N THR A 474 1.71 -2.79 -48.65
CA THR A 474 1.23 -2.48 -50.00
C THR A 474 0.77 -3.73 -50.73
N LEU A 475 1.58 -4.79 -50.72
CA LEU A 475 1.26 -6.07 -51.33
C LEU A 475 0.01 -6.71 -50.71
N TYR A 476 -0.08 -6.74 -49.38
CA TYR A 476 -1.25 -7.26 -48.68
C TYR A 476 -2.51 -6.49 -49.06
N SER A 477 -2.45 -5.15 -49.10
CA SER A 477 -3.58 -4.34 -49.53
C SER A 477 -3.98 -4.61 -50.99
N GLY A 478 -3.02 -4.73 -51.92
CA GLY A 478 -3.33 -5.10 -53.31
C GLY A 478 -3.99 -6.48 -53.42
N ILE A 479 -3.45 -7.48 -52.73
CA ILE A 479 -3.99 -8.85 -52.71
C ILE A 479 -5.37 -8.90 -52.07
N GLN A 480 -5.58 -8.17 -50.98
CA GLN A 480 -6.89 -8.06 -50.35
C GLN A 480 -7.91 -7.41 -51.29
N CYS A 481 -7.50 -6.42 -52.09
CA CYS A 481 -8.38 -5.85 -53.12
C CYS A 481 -8.77 -6.87 -54.19
N LEU A 482 -7.82 -7.65 -54.69
CA LEU A 482 -8.10 -8.73 -55.65
C LEU A 482 -8.98 -9.81 -55.04
N ALA A 483 -8.75 -10.20 -53.79
CA ALA A 483 -9.56 -11.18 -53.09
C ALA A 483 -11.02 -10.71 -52.94
N TYR A 484 -11.23 -9.46 -52.54
CA TYR A 484 -12.56 -8.84 -52.45
C TYR A 484 -13.27 -8.70 -53.81
N GLY A 485 -12.50 -8.54 -54.88
CA GLY A 485 -13.00 -8.56 -56.26
C GLY A 485 -13.22 -9.94 -56.85
N GLU A 486 -12.87 -11.03 -56.13
CA GLU A 486 -12.83 -12.40 -56.64
C GLU A 486 -11.92 -12.54 -57.89
N LYS A 487 -10.82 -11.78 -57.90
CA LYS A 487 -9.81 -11.74 -58.98
C LYS A 487 -8.44 -12.26 -58.54
N LEU A 488 -8.31 -12.76 -57.31
CA LEU A 488 -7.03 -13.29 -56.84
C LEU A 488 -6.79 -14.69 -57.42
N ASP A 489 -5.90 -14.76 -58.41
CA ASP A 489 -5.34 -15.99 -58.99
C ASP A 489 -3.81 -15.85 -59.12
N SER A 490 -3.13 -16.91 -59.56
CA SER A 490 -1.66 -16.91 -59.68
C SER A 490 -1.16 -15.82 -60.64
N PHE A 491 -1.87 -15.55 -61.75
CA PHE A 491 -1.44 -14.56 -62.73
C PHE A 491 -1.52 -13.13 -62.18
N ASN A 492 -2.63 -12.79 -61.54
CA ASN A 492 -2.80 -11.47 -60.93
C ASN A 492 -1.87 -11.30 -59.72
N PHE A 493 -1.62 -12.37 -58.95
CA PHE A 493 -0.61 -12.36 -57.89
C PHE A 493 0.79 -12.04 -58.45
N ASP A 494 1.23 -12.75 -59.48
CA ASP A 494 2.54 -12.54 -60.12
C ASP A 494 2.70 -11.09 -60.63
N THR A 495 1.60 -10.53 -61.16
CA THR A 495 1.55 -9.13 -61.61
C THR A 495 1.80 -8.16 -60.46
N LEU A 496 1.16 -8.36 -59.30
CA LEU A 496 1.37 -7.49 -58.13
C LEU A 496 2.80 -7.62 -57.56
N ILE A 497 3.36 -8.83 -57.54
CA ILE A 497 4.70 -9.07 -56.98
C ILE A 497 5.81 -8.53 -57.90
N SER A 498 5.56 -8.44 -59.20
CA SER A 498 6.50 -7.90 -60.19
C SER A 498 6.73 -6.40 -60.02
N ASP A 499 5.71 -5.66 -59.57
CA ASP A 499 5.80 -4.22 -59.25
C ASP A 499 5.12 -3.93 -57.89
N PRO A 500 5.83 -4.21 -56.78
CA PRO A 500 5.24 -4.20 -55.44
C PRO A 500 4.86 -2.79 -54.96
N VAL A 501 5.53 -1.74 -55.46
CA VAL A 501 5.25 -0.33 -55.11
C VAL A 501 3.88 0.08 -55.65
N ASN A 502 3.49 -0.43 -56.81
CA ASN A 502 2.22 -0.11 -57.46
C ASN A 502 1.12 -1.14 -57.23
N ALA A 503 1.30 -2.09 -56.30
CA ALA A 503 0.41 -3.23 -56.17
C ALA A 503 -1.06 -2.86 -55.88
N VAL A 504 -1.34 -1.76 -55.18
CA VAL A 504 -2.72 -1.31 -54.94
C VAL A 504 -3.36 -0.76 -56.21
N ALA A 505 -2.64 0.05 -56.98
CA ALA A 505 -3.11 0.60 -58.26
C ALA A 505 -3.30 -0.50 -59.31
N LEU A 506 -2.36 -1.45 -59.37
CA LEU A 506 -2.46 -2.63 -60.23
C LEU A 506 -3.66 -3.49 -59.86
N ALA A 507 -3.90 -3.71 -58.56
CA ALA A 507 -5.07 -4.47 -58.11
C ALA A 507 -6.38 -3.81 -58.55
N GLU A 508 -6.50 -2.48 -58.49
CA GLU A 508 -7.66 -1.75 -59.01
C GLU A 508 -7.84 -1.95 -60.52
N ASN A 509 -6.76 -1.82 -61.30
CA ASN A 509 -6.78 -2.01 -62.76
C ASN A 509 -7.16 -3.44 -63.18
N LEU A 510 -6.80 -4.43 -62.36
CA LEU A 510 -7.15 -5.84 -62.55
C LEU A 510 -8.56 -6.20 -62.06
N GLY A 511 -9.35 -5.20 -61.63
CA GLY A 511 -10.75 -5.38 -61.21
C GLY A 511 -10.94 -5.72 -59.73
N GLY A 512 -9.92 -5.48 -58.89
CA GLY A 512 -10.01 -5.58 -57.44
C GLY A 512 -10.93 -4.51 -56.83
N LYS A 513 -11.38 -4.75 -55.60
CA LYS A 513 -12.28 -3.85 -54.86
C LYS A 513 -11.70 -3.50 -53.50
N SER A 514 -11.81 -2.25 -53.06
CA SER A 514 -11.32 -1.80 -51.74
C SER A 514 -12.14 -2.31 -50.54
N TYR A 515 -13.26 -2.98 -50.79
CA TYR A 515 -14.16 -3.58 -49.80
C TYR A 515 -14.79 -4.88 -50.35
N PRO A 516 -15.16 -5.83 -49.49
CA PRO A 516 -15.76 -7.09 -49.89
C PRO A 516 -17.16 -6.89 -50.47
N THR A 517 -17.54 -7.76 -51.41
CA THR A 517 -18.87 -7.75 -52.03
C THR A 517 -19.96 -7.90 -50.96
N GLY A 518 -20.81 -6.88 -50.80
CA GLY A 518 -21.94 -6.89 -49.87
C GLY A 518 -21.68 -6.29 -48.48
N ASN A 519 -20.46 -5.86 -48.15
CA ASN A 519 -20.18 -5.23 -46.85
C ASN A 519 -19.24 -4.00 -46.95
N ASN A 520 -19.84 -2.83 -47.16
CA ASN A 520 -19.13 -1.56 -47.36
C ASN A 520 -18.46 -1.00 -46.08
N PHE A 521 -18.69 -1.63 -44.93
CA PHE A 521 -18.10 -1.22 -43.65
C PHE A 521 -16.69 -1.80 -43.44
N LEU A 522 -16.37 -2.93 -44.07
CA LEU A 522 -15.05 -3.57 -43.97
C LEU A 522 -14.14 -3.06 -45.07
N LYS A 523 -13.48 -1.91 -44.82
CA LYS A 523 -12.59 -1.29 -45.81
C LYS A 523 -11.15 -1.72 -45.63
N ASN A 524 -10.49 -2.00 -46.75
CA ASN A 524 -9.05 -2.19 -46.81
C ASN A 524 -8.36 -0.84 -46.55
N ARG A 525 -7.71 -0.71 -45.40
CA ARG A 525 -7.14 0.57 -44.94
C ARG A 525 -6.05 1.08 -45.87
N GLY A 526 -5.14 0.24 -46.34
CA GLY A 526 -4.11 0.66 -47.30
C GLY A 526 -4.70 1.09 -48.64
N ALA A 527 -5.79 0.48 -49.10
CA ALA A 527 -6.49 0.95 -50.31
C ALA A 527 -7.19 2.30 -50.09
N GLN A 528 -7.74 2.55 -48.89
CA GLN A 528 -8.26 3.88 -48.54
C GLN A 528 -7.16 4.92 -48.47
N ASP A 529 -6.00 4.54 -47.94
CA ASP A 529 -4.84 5.41 -47.82
C ASP A 529 -4.33 5.83 -49.20
N PHE A 530 -4.21 4.84 -50.11
CA PHE A 530 -3.93 5.06 -51.53
C PHE A 530 -4.87 6.10 -52.17
N ILE A 531 -6.20 5.91 -52.04
CA ILE A 531 -7.20 6.84 -52.59
C ILE A 531 -7.07 8.23 -51.96
N THR A 532 -6.78 8.30 -50.65
CA THR A 532 -6.66 9.56 -49.92
C THR A 532 -5.46 10.36 -50.41
N ILE A 533 -4.29 9.73 -50.52
CA ILE A 533 -3.07 10.37 -51.02
C ILE A 533 -3.26 10.83 -52.46
N LEU A 534 -3.83 9.99 -53.33
CA LEU A 534 -4.11 10.33 -54.72
C LEU A 534 -5.03 11.55 -54.84
N ARG A 535 -6.17 11.53 -54.13
CA ARG A 535 -7.12 12.64 -54.14
C ARG A 535 -6.50 13.94 -53.61
N ASN A 536 -5.77 13.87 -52.50
CA ASN A 536 -5.17 15.04 -51.88
C ASN A 536 -4.06 15.61 -52.76
N THR A 537 -3.26 14.76 -53.40
CA THR A 537 -2.28 15.19 -54.40
C THR A 537 -2.94 15.96 -55.54
N GLN A 538 -4.04 15.46 -56.09
CA GLN A 538 -4.78 16.15 -57.15
C GLN A 538 -5.32 17.52 -56.70
N ILE A 539 -5.89 17.60 -55.50
CA ILE A 539 -6.38 18.87 -54.91
C ILE A 539 -5.22 19.86 -54.76
N LEU A 540 -4.08 19.38 -54.27
CA LEU A 540 -2.87 20.20 -54.10
C LEU A 540 -2.33 20.68 -55.46
N CYS A 541 -2.31 19.84 -56.48
CA CYS A 541 -1.91 20.22 -57.84
C CYS A 541 -2.88 21.26 -58.45
N GLN A 542 -4.18 21.09 -58.28
CA GLN A 542 -5.18 22.06 -58.72
C GLN A 542 -5.00 23.42 -58.02
N GLY A 543 -4.73 23.41 -56.71
CA GLY A 543 -4.46 24.65 -55.99
C GLY A 543 -3.13 25.29 -56.39
N HIS A 544 -2.09 24.50 -56.68
CA HIS A 544 -0.82 25.00 -57.21
C HIS A 544 -1.01 25.65 -58.58
N GLN A 545 -1.75 25.04 -59.49
CA GLN A 545 -2.08 25.60 -60.80
C GLN A 545 -2.83 26.95 -60.68
N LYS A 546 -3.71 27.08 -59.68
CA LYS A 546 -4.50 28.29 -59.41
C LYS A 546 -3.77 29.33 -58.55
N GLY A 547 -2.48 29.13 -58.25
CA GLY A 547 -1.70 30.06 -57.46
C GLY A 547 -2.06 30.13 -55.96
N LEU A 548 -2.76 29.12 -55.42
CA LEU A 548 -3.25 29.14 -54.03
C LEU A 548 -2.15 28.87 -52.99
N PHE A 549 -1.16 28.05 -53.34
CA PHE A 549 -0.09 27.62 -52.41
C PHE A 549 1.29 28.15 -52.78
N PHE A 550 1.47 28.54 -54.05
CA PHE A 550 2.69 29.10 -54.63
C PHE A 550 2.28 30.12 -55.71
N PRO A 551 3.19 31.00 -56.19
CA PRO A 551 2.89 31.90 -57.29
C PRO A 551 2.33 31.15 -58.51
N GLU A 552 1.32 31.74 -59.17
CA GLU A 552 0.65 31.14 -60.33
C GLU A 552 1.66 30.75 -61.41
N MET A 553 1.60 29.50 -61.88
CA MET A 553 2.50 29.03 -62.92
C MET A 553 2.21 29.75 -64.24
N SER A 554 3.24 30.38 -64.80
CA SER A 554 3.14 30.97 -66.14
C SER A 554 2.85 29.91 -67.20
N ALA A 555 2.21 30.30 -68.32
CA ALA A 555 1.91 29.39 -69.42
C ALA A 555 3.15 28.68 -70.02
N LYS A 556 4.35 29.23 -69.82
CA LYS A 556 5.63 28.61 -70.20
C LYS A 556 6.07 27.55 -69.19
N GLN A 557 5.93 27.82 -67.90
CA GLN A 557 6.23 26.87 -66.82
C GLN A 557 5.26 25.67 -66.82
N GLN A 558 4.00 25.89 -67.18
CA GLN A 558 3.02 24.80 -67.39
C GLN A 558 3.44 23.86 -68.53
N ARG A 559 4.19 24.33 -69.54
CA ARG A 559 4.67 23.52 -70.67
C ARG A 559 6.03 22.87 -70.42
N ASP A 560 6.87 23.44 -69.55
CA ASP A 560 8.25 23.01 -69.29
C ASP A 560 8.47 22.57 -67.82
N ILE A 561 7.53 21.80 -67.25
CA ILE A 561 7.58 21.32 -65.85
C ILE A 561 8.87 20.56 -65.50
N LYS A 562 9.61 20.06 -66.49
CA LYS A 562 10.82 19.24 -66.31
C LYS A 562 12.15 20.03 -66.27
N LYS A 563 12.19 21.36 -66.44
CA LYS A 563 13.46 22.09 -66.72
C LYS A 563 13.90 23.15 -65.71
N GLU A 564 13.06 23.57 -64.76
CA GLU A 564 13.42 24.65 -63.80
C GLU A 564 13.54 24.11 -62.36
N GLY A 565 14.68 24.35 -61.70
CA GLY A 565 14.95 23.87 -60.33
C GLY A 565 13.98 24.39 -59.25
N HIS A 566 13.28 25.50 -59.51
CA HIS A 566 12.20 25.99 -58.63
C HIS A 566 10.93 25.13 -58.70
N ILE A 567 10.65 24.49 -59.83
CA ILE A 567 9.49 23.61 -60.03
C ILE A 567 9.72 22.28 -59.30
N GLU A 568 10.95 21.78 -59.29
CA GLU A 568 11.30 20.53 -58.60
C GLU A 568 11.19 20.67 -57.07
N ALA A 569 11.58 21.81 -56.51
CA ALA A 569 11.41 22.08 -55.08
C ALA A 569 9.93 22.20 -54.67
N GLN A 570 9.08 22.81 -55.51
CA GLN A 570 7.63 22.90 -55.26
C GLN A 570 6.94 21.55 -55.39
N LYS A 571 7.31 20.75 -56.40
CA LYS A 571 6.88 19.35 -56.56
C LYS A 571 7.19 18.54 -55.31
N GLU A 572 8.42 18.60 -54.81
CA GLU A 572 8.85 17.87 -53.62
C GLU A 572 8.06 18.27 -52.37
N ILE A 573 7.73 19.55 -52.21
CA ILE A 573 6.89 20.02 -51.09
C ILE A 573 5.46 19.46 -51.20
N LEU A 574 4.85 19.51 -52.39
CA LEU A 574 3.49 19.00 -52.61
C LEU A 574 3.40 17.49 -52.40
N VAL A 575 4.40 16.74 -52.88
CA VAL A 575 4.53 15.30 -52.64
C VAL A 575 4.64 15.02 -51.14
N LYS A 576 5.48 15.78 -50.41
CA LYS A 576 5.58 15.65 -48.95
C LYS A 576 4.28 15.93 -48.22
N ILE A 577 3.54 16.98 -48.61
CA ILE A 577 2.24 17.29 -47.99
C ILE A 577 1.25 16.16 -48.27
N ALA A 578 1.22 15.63 -49.50
CA ALA A 578 0.35 14.51 -49.85
C ALA A 578 0.67 13.25 -49.06
N GLN A 579 1.95 12.92 -48.85
CA GLN A 579 2.36 11.81 -47.98
C GLN A 579 1.82 11.97 -46.55
N HIS A 580 1.92 13.17 -45.98
CA HIS A 580 1.42 13.46 -44.62
C HIS A 580 -0.11 13.50 -44.53
N SER A 581 -0.80 13.42 -45.67
CA SER A 581 -2.25 13.31 -45.72
C SER A 581 -2.75 11.86 -45.66
N GLY A 582 -1.83 10.88 -45.78
CA GLY A 582 -2.10 9.48 -45.54
C GLY A 582 -2.14 9.13 -44.05
N ASN A 583 -2.67 7.94 -43.74
CA ASN A 583 -2.78 7.40 -42.39
C ASN A 583 -1.59 6.49 -42.00
N GLY A 584 -0.61 6.28 -42.89
CA GLY A 584 0.57 5.45 -42.61
C GLY A 584 0.30 3.94 -42.71
N GLU A 585 -0.74 3.55 -43.45
CA GLU A 585 -1.16 2.16 -43.64
C GLU A 585 -0.34 1.47 -44.75
N LEU A 586 0.41 2.22 -45.57
CA LEU A 586 1.33 1.74 -46.60
C LEU A 586 2.80 2.02 -46.23
N GLU A 587 3.74 1.49 -47.01
CA GLU A 587 5.15 1.85 -46.89
C GLU A 587 5.40 3.29 -47.35
N LYS A 588 6.31 4.02 -46.70
CA LYS A 588 6.65 5.41 -47.05
C LYS A 588 7.08 5.59 -48.51
N GLU A 589 7.81 4.61 -49.04
CA GLU A 589 8.23 4.59 -50.45
C GLU A 589 7.03 4.47 -51.38
N THR A 590 6.05 3.62 -51.04
CA THR A 590 4.78 3.52 -51.75
C THR A 590 3.99 4.83 -51.69
N GLU A 591 3.84 5.43 -50.51
CA GLU A 591 3.14 6.71 -50.34
C GLU A 591 3.78 7.83 -51.16
N HIS A 592 5.12 7.87 -51.22
CA HIS A 592 5.86 8.77 -52.10
C HIS A 592 5.53 8.52 -53.56
N ASN A 593 5.58 7.27 -54.00
CA ASN A 593 5.36 6.92 -55.39
C ASN A 593 3.93 7.29 -55.83
N ILE A 594 2.92 7.00 -55.01
CA ILE A 594 1.52 7.37 -55.30
C ILE A 594 1.37 8.88 -55.50
N ALA A 595 1.94 9.69 -54.61
CA ALA A 595 1.89 11.14 -54.72
C ALA A 595 2.69 11.65 -55.94
N GLN A 596 3.87 11.08 -56.21
CA GLN A 596 4.69 11.48 -57.34
C GLN A 596 4.06 11.12 -58.70
N GLU A 597 3.51 9.92 -58.83
CA GLU A 597 2.80 9.48 -60.03
C GLU A 597 1.53 10.31 -60.23
N SER A 598 0.74 10.53 -59.18
CA SER A 598 -0.48 11.35 -59.27
C SER A 598 -0.18 12.81 -59.63
N TYR A 599 0.93 13.37 -59.15
CA TYR A 599 1.39 14.71 -59.56
C TYR A 599 1.77 14.70 -61.05
N SER A 600 2.56 13.72 -61.46
CA SER A 600 3.06 13.62 -62.83
C SER A 600 1.93 13.39 -63.82
N SER A 601 0.93 12.57 -63.48
CA SER A 601 -0.23 12.32 -64.33
C SER A 601 -1.09 13.57 -64.50
N PHE A 602 -1.31 14.34 -63.43
CA PHE A 602 -2.14 15.55 -63.45
C PHE A 602 -1.66 16.60 -64.46
N PHE A 603 -0.34 16.72 -64.63
CA PHE A 603 0.27 17.70 -65.53
C PHE A 603 0.63 17.16 -66.93
N ASN A 604 0.55 15.84 -67.14
CA ASN A 604 0.78 15.20 -68.44
C ASN A 604 -0.53 14.91 -69.20
N THR A 605 -1.69 15.08 -68.56
CA THR A 605 -3.02 15.19 -69.19
C THR A 605 -3.33 16.63 -69.56
#